data_AF-M5IEB7-F1
#
_entry.id   AF-M5IEB7-F1
#
_cell.length_a   1.000
_cell.length_b   1.000
_cell.length_c   1.000
_cell.angle_alpha   90.00
_cell.angle_beta   90.00
_cell.angle_gamma   90.00
#
_symmetry.space_group_name_H-M   'P 1'
#
loop_
_entity.id
_entity.type
_entity.pdbx_description
1 polymer ?
#
loop_
_entity_poly.entity_id
_entity_poly.type
_entity_poly.pdbx_seq_one_letter_code
_entity_poly.pdbx_strand_id
1 'polypeptide(L)'
;MNYQDILDEKDESVKNAKKFVNFLKANFSNCEIRSSKQARLIALLNEENDLFDRLNRTNFAEVSKRLGEIKEQITLVILDIKDEITKDFGEQNYEIYKKALSKEPEELEKVKNELLLNSFFESHLGEHSAKLKANFIKECVAFFFKHSNFIVPIISVLCYFYYFGFETRYFPNLHSAEMIFTGILLFCATAFVTVFEILVLVFISFLYQKDDKKYKFKKPKFLFFYNSNFIYILTLISFAILAFAAFRLNYGWGAILSLLLLSYTGVNLAVFFKDRPNLAIGVLSCLVVALFIALNIVSSDFSEFFALWMLFCSFMLSFMLGVASIKETRDFSFIFYTAIILMIVSNSLLFVKYSAKIFNIGDVDYKFLLVDKSALNALPKSLCEAKDKEQMPCEIDEKAVKIYGIKSLCNIGKFYYLQAKNGEKFELDSSKVISRVKE
;
A
#
# COMPACT_ATOMS: atom_id res chain seq x y z
N MET A 1 -5.08 15.18 -19.21
CA MET A 1 -6.49 15.23 -19.65
C MET A 1 -6.51 15.31 -21.17
N ASN A 2 -7.48 14.67 -21.81
CA ASN A 2 -7.73 14.85 -23.24
C ASN A 2 -8.66 16.06 -23.45
N TYR A 3 -8.70 16.62 -24.66
CA TYR A 3 -9.54 17.76 -25.04
C TYR A 3 -11.02 17.54 -24.69
N GLN A 4 -11.51 16.32 -24.89
CA GLN A 4 -12.89 15.96 -24.59
C GLN A 4 -13.20 16.02 -23.09
N ASP A 5 -12.26 15.60 -22.23
CA ASP A 5 -12.46 15.62 -20.77
C ASP A 5 -12.68 17.05 -20.24
N ILE A 6 -11.96 18.03 -20.80
CA ILE A 6 -12.07 19.45 -20.40
C ILE A 6 -13.38 20.06 -20.90
N LEU A 7 -13.84 19.67 -22.09
CA LEU A 7 -15.14 20.11 -22.61
C LEU A 7 -16.30 19.57 -21.79
N ASP A 8 -16.23 18.30 -21.39
CA ASP A 8 -17.27 17.66 -20.57
C ASP A 8 -17.34 18.30 -19.16
N GLU A 9 -16.21 18.79 -18.63
CA GLU A 9 -16.14 19.48 -17.33
C GLU A 9 -16.58 20.95 -17.38
N LYS A 10 -16.44 21.60 -18.55
CA LYS A 10 -16.65 23.06 -18.72
C LYS A 10 -18.01 23.53 -18.19
N ASP A 11 -19.10 22.95 -18.67
CA ASP A 11 -20.44 23.46 -18.39
C ASP A 11 -20.81 23.35 -16.90
N GLU A 12 -20.41 22.24 -16.26
CA GLU A 12 -20.65 22.01 -14.84
C GLU A 12 -19.75 22.88 -13.96
N SER A 13 -18.47 23.02 -14.31
CA SER A 13 -17.53 23.90 -13.59
C SER A 13 -17.97 25.36 -13.64
N VAL A 14 -18.29 25.88 -14.83
CA VAL A 14 -18.74 27.27 -15.02
C VAL A 14 -20.02 27.56 -14.23
N LYS A 15 -20.96 26.62 -14.24
CA LYS A 15 -22.21 26.74 -13.47
C LYS A 15 -21.93 26.79 -11.96
N ASN A 16 -21.09 25.90 -11.46
CA ASN A 16 -20.77 25.82 -10.03
C ASN A 16 -19.96 27.04 -9.56
N ALA A 17 -18.98 27.49 -10.34
CA ALA A 17 -18.21 28.70 -10.07
C ALA A 17 -19.13 29.94 -9.96
N LYS A 18 -20.06 30.12 -10.91
CA LYS A 18 -21.05 31.23 -10.86
C LYS A 18 -21.94 31.15 -9.61
N LYS A 19 -22.46 29.97 -9.29
CA LYS A 19 -23.26 29.76 -8.07
C LYS A 19 -22.47 30.14 -6.83
N PHE A 20 -21.20 29.75 -6.77
CA PHE A 20 -20.34 29.99 -5.63
C PHE A 20 -19.94 31.48 -5.49
N VAL A 21 -19.64 32.16 -6.59
CA VAL A 21 -19.41 33.62 -6.60
C VAL A 21 -20.62 34.38 -6.06
N ASN A 22 -21.84 33.98 -6.47
CA ASN A 22 -23.07 34.59 -5.97
C ASN A 22 -23.25 34.35 -4.47
N PHE A 23 -22.96 33.14 -4.00
CA PHE A 23 -22.98 32.81 -2.57
C PHE A 23 -22.01 33.69 -1.76
N LEU A 24 -20.76 33.85 -2.22
CA LEU A 24 -19.79 34.70 -1.53
C LEU A 24 -20.28 36.14 -1.42
N LYS A 25 -20.73 36.72 -2.54
CA LYS A 25 -21.27 38.09 -2.58
C LYS A 25 -22.52 38.28 -1.74
N ALA A 26 -23.32 37.24 -1.57
CA ALA A 26 -24.53 37.30 -0.75
C ALA A 26 -24.19 37.39 0.74
N ASN A 27 -23.18 36.67 1.21
CA ASN A 27 -22.95 36.42 2.64
C ASN A 27 -21.81 37.22 3.27
N PHE A 28 -20.80 37.62 2.49
CA PHE A 28 -19.62 38.35 3.00
C PHE A 28 -19.67 39.84 2.65
N SER A 29 -19.18 40.68 3.56
CA SER A 29 -19.10 42.13 3.38
C SER A 29 -17.81 42.57 2.69
N ASN A 30 -16.77 41.74 2.73
CA ASN A 30 -15.42 42.07 2.26
C ASN A 30 -15.15 41.69 0.78
N CYS A 31 -16.14 41.17 0.04
CA CYS A 31 -15.96 40.75 -1.36
C CYS A 31 -15.57 41.89 -2.33
N GLU A 32 -15.82 43.15 -1.95
CA GLU A 32 -15.46 44.33 -2.74
C GLU A 32 -14.05 44.85 -2.40
N ILE A 33 -13.49 44.41 -1.28
CA ILE A 33 -12.14 44.79 -0.84
C ILE A 33 -11.15 43.93 -1.62
N ARG A 34 -10.43 44.52 -2.57
CA ARG A 34 -9.51 43.79 -3.48
C ARG A 34 -8.45 42.95 -2.76
N SER A 35 -8.05 43.33 -1.55
CA SER A 35 -7.09 42.59 -0.73
C SER A 35 -7.71 41.44 0.07
N SER A 36 -9.03 41.28 0.09
CA SER A 36 -9.69 40.19 0.81
C SER A 36 -9.52 38.85 0.09
N LYS A 37 -9.49 37.76 0.87
CA LYS A 37 -9.41 36.40 0.35
C LYS A 37 -10.62 36.08 -0.54
N GLN A 38 -11.80 36.55 -0.16
CA GLN A 38 -13.07 36.37 -0.85
C GLN A 38 -13.05 37.08 -2.23
N ALA A 39 -12.55 38.31 -2.30
CA ALA A 39 -12.40 39.04 -3.56
C ALA A 39 -11.38 38.35 -4.49
N ARG A 40 -10.25 37.89 -3.93
CA ARG A 40 -9.24 37.11 -4.66
C ARG A 40 -9.82 35.82 -5.23
N LEU A 41 -10.61 35.08 -4.45
CA LEU A 41 -11.27 33.85 -4.92
C LEU A 41 -12.25 34.13 -6.07
N ILE A 42 -13.05 35.20 -5.97
CA ILE A 42 -13.97 35.61 -7.04
C ILE A 42 -13.20 35.93 -8.33
N ALA A 43 -12.07 36.63 -8.23
CA ALA A 43 -11.23 36.96 -9.39
C ALA A 43 -10.71 35.69 -10.08
N LEU A 44 -10.19 34.73 -9.31
CA LEU A 44 -9.67 33.47 -9.85
C LEU A 44 -10.76 32.61 -10.50
N LEU A 45 -11.94 32.51 -9.89
CA LEU A 45 -13.08 31.78 -10.46
C LEU A 45 -13.58 32.42 -11.77
N ASN A 46 -13.52 33.74 -11.89
CA ASN A 46 -13.85 34.42 -13.14
C ASN A 46 -12.79 34.21 -14.22
N GLU A 47 -11.50 34.19 -13.85
CA GLU A 47 -10.41 33.87 -14.78
C GLU A 47 -10.51 32.42 -15.28
N GLU A 48 -10.86 31.47 -14.40
CA GLU A 48 -11.15 30.08 -14.78
C GLU A 48 -12.26 29.99 -15.85
N ASN A 49 -13.37 30.71 -15.65
CA ASN A 49 -14.47 30.77 -16.61
C ASN A 49 -14.03 31.36 -17.97
N ASP A 50 -13.24 32.44 -17.95
CA ASP A 50 -12.73 33.08 -19.17
C ASP A 50 -11.76 32.14 -19.93
N LEU A 51 -10.95 31.36 -19.23
CA LEU A 51 -10.11 30.32 -19.85
C LEU A 51 -10.95 29.23 -20.53
N PHE A 52 -12.03 28.77 -19.89
CA PHE A 52 -12.94 27.82 -20.51
C PHE A 52 -13.61 28.38 -21.77
N ASP A 53 -13.91 29.67 -21.81
CA ASP A 53 -14.50 30.33 -22.99
C ASP A 53 -13.51 30.52 -24.13
N ARG A 54 -12.22 30.72 -23.82
CA ARG A 54 -11.15 30.81 -24.81
C ARG A 54 -10.67 29.46 -25.32
N LEU A 55 -11.08 28.35 -24.71
CA LEU A 55 -10.61 27.01 -25.05
C LEU A 55 -10.98 26.60 -26.48
N ASN A 56 -9.98 26.30 -27.30
CA ASN A 56 -10.12 25.73 -28.63
C ASN A 56 -9.03 24.67 -28.90
N ARG A 57 -9.15 23.93 -30.01
CA ARG A 57 -8.18 22.86 -30.34
C ARG A 57 -6.74 23.37 -30.53
N THR A 58 -6.58 24.61 -30.97
CA THR A 58 -5.26 25.20 -31.29
C THR A 58 -4.51 25.74 -30.07
N ASN A 59 -5.22 26.19 -29.04
CA ASN A 59 -4.62 26.72 -27.80
C ASN A 59 -4.77 25.75 -26.60
N PHE A 60 -5.25 24.53 -26.83
CA PHE A 60 -5.56 23.56 -25.78
C PHE A 60 -4.42 23.34 -24.78
N ALA A 61 -3.19 23.16 -25.25
CA ALA A 61 -2.05 22.88 -24.36
C ALA A 61 -1.75 24.05 -23.42
N GLU A 62 -1.82 25.29 -23.93
CA GLU A 62 -1.58 26.50 -23.15
C GLU A 62 -2.72 26.75 -22.16
N VAL A 63 -3.97 26.71 -22.63
CA VAL A 63 -5.15 26.92 -21.79
C VAL A 63 -5.25 25.84 -20.72
N SER A 64 -5.01 24.57 -21.06
CA SER A 64 -5.02 23.47 -20.09
C SER A 64 -3.97 23.63 -19.01
N LYS A 65 -2.75 24.08 -19.37
CA LYS A 65 -1.70 24.36 -18.38
C LYS A 65 -2.12 25.48 -17.43
N ARG A 66 -2.61 26.60 -17.98
CA ARG A 66 -3.01 27.76 -17.19
C ARG A 66 -4.24 27.47 -16.33
N LEU A 67 -5.19 26.68 -16.83
CA LEU A 67 -6.34 26.19 -16.06
C LEU A 67 -5.89 25.38 -14.84
N GLY A 68 -4.89 24.50 -15.01
CA GLY A 68 -4.29 23.75 -13.91
C GLY A 68 -3.63 24.64 -12.84
N GLU A 69 -2.96 25.72 -13.26
CA GLU A 69 -2.35 26.71 -12.35
C GLU A 69 -3.42 27.52 -11.58
N ILE A 70 -4.49 27.95 -12.27
CA ILE A 70 -5.59 28.69 -11.64
C ILE A 70 -6.35 27.82 -10.65
N LYS A 71 -6.68 26.58 -11.03
CA LYS A 71 -7.34 25.62 -10.13
C LYS A 71 -6.56 25.41 -8.83
N GLU A 72 -5.23 25.34 -8.92
CA GLU A 72 -4.36 25.22 -7.75
C GLU A 72 -4.41 26.48 -6.87
N GLN A 73 -4.38 27.67 -7.46
CA GLN A 73 -4.54 28.93 -6.71
C GLN A 73 -5.92 29.04 -6.06
N ILE A 74 -6.99 28.62 -6.75
CA ILE A 74 -8.35 28.56 -6.21
C ILE A 74 -8.38 27.67 -4.97
N THR A 75 -7.79 26.48 -5.03
CA THR A 75 -7.72 25.56 -3.88
C THR A 75 -7.02 26.18 -2.68
N LEU A 76 -5.87 26.82 -2.88
CA LEU A 76 -5.12 27.45 -1.78
C LEU A 76 -5.94 28.56 -1.11
N VAL A 77 -6.61 29.41 -1.89
CA VAL A 77 -7.46 30.49 -1.32
C VAL A 77 -8.69 29.91 -0.61
N ILE A 78 -9.26 28.81 -1.11
CA ILE A 78 -10.37 28.11 -0.43
C ILE A 78 -9.91 27.57 0.94
N LEU A 79 -8.72 26.99 1.02
CA LEU A 79 -8.15 26.51 2.28
C LEU A 79 -7.97 27.65 3.28
N ASP A 80 -7.39 28.77 2.85
CA ASP A 80 -7.22 29.97 3.68
C ASP A 80 -8.55 30.53 4.20
N ILE A 81 -9.62 30.47 3.38
CA ILE A 81 -10.97 30.88 3.76
C ILE A 81 -11.58 29.88 4.76
N LYS A 82 -11.44 28.57 4.54
CA LYS A 82 -11.94 27.54 5.49
C LYS A 82 -11.28 27.69 6.87
N ASP A 83 -9.98 27.96 6.90
CA ASP A 83 -9.23 28.14 8.15
C ASP A 83 -9.62 29.45 8.85
N GLU A 84 -9.81 30.54 8.10
CA GLU A 84 -10.35 31.82 8.60
C GLU A 84 -11.74 31.64 9.22
N ILE A 85 -12.66 30.99 8.51
CA ILE A 85 -14.01 30.70 9.03
C ILE A 85 -13.95 29.85 10.30
N THR A 86 -13.12 28.81 10.31
CA THR A 86 -13.00 27.93 11.49
C THR A 86 -12.51 28.70 12.70
N LYS A 87 -11.56 29.62 12.49
CA LYS A 87 -11.05 30.52 13.53
C LYS A 87 -12.11 31.53 13.98
N ASP A 88 -12.78 32.20 13.05
CA ASP A 88 -13.83 33.18 13.32
C ASP A 88 -14.96 32.60 14.19
N PHE A 89 -15.40 31.37 13.90
CA PHE A 89 -16.42 30.70 14.71
C PHE A 89 -15.89 30.23 16.08
N GLY A 90 -14.61 29.85 16.18
CA GLY A 90 -13.97 29.54 17.46
C GLY A 90 -13.80 30.75 18.36
N GLU A 91 -13.47 31.91 17.77
CA GLU A 91 -13.24 33.18 18.45
C GLU A 91 -14.49 34.07 18.54
N GLN A 92 -15.61 33.64 17.93
CA GLN A 92 -16.87 34.40 17.80
C GLN A 92 -16.69 35.77 17.13
N ASN A 93 -15.76 35.87 16.17
CA ASN A 93 -15.47 37.07 15.41
C ASN A 93 -16.18 37.05 14.05
N TYR A 94 -17.23 37.85 13.88
CA TYR A 94 -18.07 37.82 12.67
C TYR A 94 -17.99 39.10 11.81
N GLU A 95 -16.91 39.87 11.91
CA GLU A 95 -16.76 41.16 11.20
C GLU A 95 -16.82 41.05 9.67
N ILE A 96 -16.35 39.93 9.11
CA ILE A 96 -16.30 39.73 7.65
C ILE A 96 -17.66 39.30 7.05
N TYR A 97 -18.64 38.97 7.89
CA TYR A 97 -19.97 38.56 7.47
C TYR A 97 -20.89 39.78 7.37
N LYS A 98 -21.91 39.71 6.52
CA LYS A 98 -22.90 40.80 6.47
C LYS A 98 -23.66 40.91 7.79
N LYS A 99 -23.88 42.15 8.25
CA LYS A 99 -24.55 42.49 9.52
C LYS A 99 -25.93 41.86 9.73
N ALA A 100 -26.65 41.53 8.64
CA ALA A 100 -27.93 40.84 8.73
C ALA A 100 -27.74 39.37 9.17
N LEU A 101 -26.70 38.72 8.66
CA LEU A 101 -26.37 37.32 8.91
C LEU A 101 -25.77 37.12 10.32
N SER A 102 -24.98 38.07 10.79
CA SER A 102 -24.35 38.02 12.13
C SER A 102 -25.35 38.10 13.29
N LYS A 103 -26.62 38.42 13.02
CA LYS A 103 -27.70 38.49 14.03
C LYS A 103 -28.50 37.20 14.15
N GLU A 104 -28.35 36.28 13.19
CA GLU A 104 -29.11 35.03 13.13
C GLU A 104 -28.15 33.84 13.21
N PRO A 105 -27.97 33.22 14.39
CA PRO A 105 -26.98 32.17 14.58
C PRO A 105 -27.25 30.92 13.72
N GLU A 106 -28.51 30.64 13.40
CA GLU A 106 -28.89 29.51 12.53
C GLU A 106 -28.45 29.73 11.07
N GLU A 107 -28.63 30.93 10.52
CA GLU A 107 -28.19 31.27 9.16
C GLU A 107 -26.67 31.34 9.06
N LEU A 108 -26.01 31.81 10.12
CA LEU A 108 -24.55 31.82 10.22
C LEU A 108 -23.96 30.40 10.20
N GLU A 109 -24.57 29.47 10.95
CA GLU A 109 -24.17 28.05 10.95
C GLU A 109 -24.47 27.38 9.60
N LYS A 110 -25.56 27.76 8.90
CA LYS A 110 -25.81 27.31 7.51
C LYS A 110 -24.73 27.78 6.55
N VAL A 111 -24.32 29.04 6.62
CA VAL A 111 -23.25 29.60 5.78
C VAL A 111 -21.93 28.88 6.03
N LYS A 112 -21.57 28.65 7.29
CA LYS A 112 -20.41 27.83 7.65
C LYS A 112 -20.49 26.43 7.05
N ASN A 113 -21.61 25.74 7.20
CA ASN A 113 -21.77 24.39 6.65
C ASN A 113 -21.70 24.37 5.11
N GLU A 114 -22.29 25.36 4.44
CA GLU A 114 -22.25 25.47 2.97
C GLU A 114 -20.86 25.79 2.42
N LEU A 115 -19.99 26.43 3.21
CA LEU A 115 -18.57 26.64 2.88
C LEU A 115 -17.70 25.44 3.22
N LEU A 116 -17.90 24.82 4.38
CA LEU A 116 -17.07 23.70 4.81
C LEU A 116 -17.36 22.42 4.03
N LEU A 117 -18.62 22.21 3.62
CA LEU A 117 -19.10 20.98 2.96
C LEU A 117 -19.48 21.19 1.48
N ASN A 118 -19.00 22.26 0.85
CA ASN A 118 -19.36 22.56 -0.53
C ASN A 118 -18.84 21.49 -1.49
N SER A 119 -19.71 20.86 -2.27
CA SER A 119 -19.30 19.83 -3.23
C SER A 119 -18.36 20.33 -4.32
N PHE A 120 -18.45 21.62 -4.69
CA PHE A 120 -17.53 22.23 -5.66
C PHE A 120 -16.11 22.30 -5.09
N PHE A 121 -15.98 22.67 -3.82
CA PHE A 121 -14.70 22.71 -3.12
C PHE A 121 -14.07 21.34 -2.91
N GLU A 122 -14.89 20.35 -2.52
CA GLU A 122 -14.41 18.98 -2.36
C GLU A 122 -13.85 18.43 -3.68
N SER A 123 -14.42 18.83 -4.83
CA SER A 123 -13.87 18.46 -6.14
C SER A 123 -12.48 19.07 -6.39
N HIS A 124 -12.30 20.37 -6.13
CA HIS A 124 -10.99 21.03 -6.27
C HIS A 124 -9.95 20.47 -5.29
N LEU A 125 -10.35 20.21 -4.03
CA LEU A 125 -9.48 19.59 -3.02
C LEU A 125 -9.08 18.17 -3.41
N GLY A 126 -10.00 17.40 -3.99
CA GLY A 126 -9.71 16.06 -4.51
C GLY A 126 -8.70 16.08 -5.66
N GLU A 127 -8.84 17.00 -6.61
CA GLU A 127 -7.90 17.18 -7.73
C GLU A 127 -6.51 17.61 -7.24
N HIS A 128 -6.46 18.60 -6.35
CA HIS A 128 -5.21 19.06 -5.73
C HIS A 128 -4.52 17.94 -4.95
N SER A 129 -5.27 17.21 -4.12
CA SER A 129 -4.76 16.08 -3.35
C SER A 129 -4.18 14.98 -4.25
N ALA A 130 -4.87 14.65 -5.36
CA ALA A 130 -4.37 13.67 -6.31
C ALA A 130 -3.04 14.10 -6.95
N LYS A 131 -2.89 15.40 -7.29
CA LYS A 131 -1.65 15.97 -7.83
C LYS A 131 -0.51 15.91 -6.81
N LEU A 132 -0.75 16.28 -5.56
CA LEU A 132 0.23 16.18 -4.47
C LEU A 132 0.72 14.74 -4.28
N LYS A 133 -0.21 13.77 -4.17
CA LYS A 133 0.12 12.34 -4.05
C LYS A 133 0.97 11.85 -5.22
N ALA A 134 0.58 12.19 -6.45
CA ALA A 134 1.30 11.78 -7.65
C ALA A 134 2.72 12.37 -7.72
N ASN A 135 2.88 13.64 -7.38
CA ASN A 135 4.20 14.29 -7.35
C ASN A 135 5.09 13.68 -6.27
N PHE A 136 4.55 13.46 -5.08
CA PHE A 136 5.30 12.81 -4.00
C PHE A 136 5.75 11.40 -4.37
N ILE A 137 4.86 10.58 -4.96
CA ILE A 137 5.25 9.23 -5.43
C ILE A 137 6.37 9.32 -6.47
N LYS A 138 6.30 10.26 -7.42
CA LYS A 138 7.38 10.48 -8.40
C LYS A 138 8.70 10.85 -7.72
N GLU A 139 8.66 11.72 -6.72
CA GLU A 139 9.84 12.09 -5.92
C GLU A 139 10.41 10.89 -5.16
N CYS A 140 9.56 10.06 -4.54
CA CYS A 140 9.99 8.83 -3.87
C CYS A 140 10.64 7.85 -4.84
N VAL A 141 10.06 7.65 -6.02
CA VAL A 141 10.62 6.77 -7.06
C VAL A 141 11.96 7.31 -7.56
N ALA A 142 12.05 8.61 -7.85
CA ALA A 142 13.29 9.25 -8.25
C ALA A 142 14.37 9.14 -7.17
N PHE A 143 13.99 9.34 -5.90
CA PHE A 143 14.88 9.16 -4.75
C PHE A 143 15.39 7.72 -4.64
N PHE A 144 14.49 6.73 -4.76
CA PHE A 144 14.87 5.31 -4.72
C PHE A 144 15.86 4.97 -5.82
N PHE A 145 15.60 5.36 -7.07
CA PHE A 145 16.53 5.07 -8.18
C PHE A 145 17.88 5.77 -7.99
N LYS A 146 17.88 7.04 -7.55
CA LYS A 146 19.10 7.81 -7.26
C LYS A 146 19.96 7.17 -6.18
N HIS A 147 19.34 6.57 -5.16
CA HIS A 147 20.03 5.98 -4.00
C HIS A 147 19.99 4.45 -3.98
N SER A 148 19.60 3.81 -5.09
CA SER A 148 19.37 2.35 -5.18
C SER A 148 20.62 1.53 -4.85
N ASN A 149 21.80 2.00 -5.31
CA ASN A 149 23.10 1.37 -5.02
C ASN A 149 23.44 1.31 -3.52
N PHE A 150 22.77 2.10 -2.68
CA PHE A 150 22.92 2.07 -1.22
C PHE A 150 21.74 1.36 -0.54
N ILE A 151 20.52 1.65 -0.97
CA ILE A 151 19.29 1.09 -0.39
C ILE A 151 19.23 -0.43 -0.60
N VAL A 152 19.48 -0.91 -1.82
CA VAL A 152 19.33 -2.33 -2.16
C VAL A 152 20.30 -3.21 -1.37
N PRO A 153 21.62 -2.90 -1.26
CA PRO A 153 22.52 -3.69 -0.43
C PRO A 153 22.13 -3.75 1.04
N ILE A 154 21.65 -2.64 1.63
CA ILE A 154 21.23 -2.63 3.05
C ILE A 154 20.05 -3.56 3.28
N ILE A 155 19.01 -3.46 2.45
CA ILE A 155 17.84 -4.34 2.52
C ILE A 155 18.25 -5.79 2.30
N SER A 156 19.17 -6.03 1.35
CA SER A 156 19.67 -7.36 1.04
C SER A 156 20.37 -8.01 2.25
N VAL A 157 21.21 -7.25 2.96
CA VAL A 157 21.84 -7.71 4.19
C VAL A 157 20.79 -8.06 5.26
N LEU A 158 19.75 -7.24 5.41
CA LEU A 158 18.65 -7.54 6.33
C LEU A 158 17.91 -8.84 5.96
N CYS A 159 17.61 -9.05 4.68
CA CYS A 159 16.99 -10.29 4.19
C CYS A 159 17.88 -11.51 4.43
N TYR A 160 19.20 -11.36 4.24
CA TYR A 160 20.18 -12.41 4.53
C TYR A 160 20.15 -12.80 6.03
N PHE A 161 20.26 -11.80 6.92
CA PHE A 161 20.22 -12.06 8.36
C PHE A 161 18.89 -12.62 8.82
N TYR A 162 17.78 -12.17 8.22
CA TYR A 162 16.47 -12.71 8.52
C TYR A 162 16.38 -14.20 8.15
N TYR A 163 16.70 -14.57 6.91
CA TYR A 163 16.62 -15.94 6.44
C TYR A 163 17.56 -16.88 7.21
N PHE A 164 18.84 -16.53 7.31
CA PHE A 164 19.82 -17.41 7.94
C PHE A 164 19.79 -17.39 9.47
N GLY A 165 19.42 -16.25 10.06
CA GLY A 165 19.33 -16.09 11.51
C GLY A 165 18.06 -16.68 12.12
N PHE A 166 16.90 -16.42 11.52
CA PHE A 166 15.61 -16.80 12.09
C PHE A 166 15.02 -18.07 11.47
N GLU A 167 15.05 -18.20 10.14
CA GLU A 167 14.40 -19.33 9.44
C GLU A 167 15.25 -20.60 9.47
N THR A 168 16.51 -20.53 9.04
CA THR A 168 17.39 -21.71 9.00
C THR A 168 18.19 -21.91 10.30
N ARG A 169 18.36 -20.84 11.09
CA ARG A 169 19.20 -20.78 12.30
C ARG A 169 20.60 -21.35 12.05
N TYR A 170 21.19 -20.96 10.93
CA TYR A 170 22.51 -21.40 10.51
C TYR A 170 23.09 -20.39 9.53
N PHE A 171 24.20 -19.77 9.92
CA PHE A 171 24.86 -18.75 9.10
C PHE A 171 25.94 -19.40 8.22
N PRO A 172 25.81 -19.35 6.89
CA PRO A 172 26.88 -19.78 6.00
C PRO A 172 28.05 -18.80 6.06
N ASN A 173 29.27 -19.31 5.93
CA ASN A 173 30.49 -18.51 5.92
C ASN A 173 30.76 -18.00 4.49
N LEU A 174 30.04 -16.94 4.11
CA LEU A 174 30.14 -16.32 2.80
C LEU A 174 31.02 -15.07 2.84
N HIS A 175 31.70 -14.76 1.73
CA HIS A 175 32.33 -13.44 1.60
C HIS A 175 31.26 -12.34 1.52
N SER A 176 31.59 -11.12 1.95
CA SER A 176 30.69 -9.96 1.90
C SER A 176 29.92 -9.77 0.57
N ALA A 177 30.57 -9.98 -0.58
CA ALA A 177 29.92 -9.86 -1.88
C ALA A 177 28.87 -10.97 -2.13
N GLU A 178 29.20 -12.21 -1.76
CA GLU A 178 28.28 -13.37 -1.86
C GLU A 178 27.11 -13.24 -0.91
N MET A 179 27.33 -12.70 0.29
CA MET A 179 26.29 -12.38 1.27
C MET A 179 25.30 -11.35 0.70
N ILE A 180 25.81 -10.22 0.16
CA ILE A 180 24.97 -9.19 -0.45
C ILE A 180 24.20 -9.78 -1.63
N PHE A 181 24.85 -10.53 -2.52
CA PHE A 181 24.21 -11.18 -3.66
C PHE A 181 23.10 -12.15 -3.24
N THR A 182 23.35 -12.98 -2.24
CA THR A 182 22.35 -13.89 -1.66
C THR A 182 21.16 -13.11 -1.10
N GLY A 183 21.45 -12.04 -0.36
CA GLY A 183 20.44 -11.13 0.16
C GLY A 183 19.56 -10.50 -0.93
N ILE A 184 20.16 -10.09 -2.06
CA ILE A 184 19.43 -9.55 -3.22
C ILE A 184 18.46 -10.59 -3.76
N LEU A 185 18.93 -11.82 -3.98
CA LEU A 185 18.08 -12.90 -4.50
C LEU A 185 16.92 -13.25 -3.54
N LEU A 186 17.18 -13.24 -2.23
CA LEU A 186 16.14 -13.43 -1.21
C LEU A 186 15.10 -12.29 -1.25
N PHE A 187 15.54 -11.06 -1.47
CA PHE A 187 14.68 -9.88 -1.60
C PHE A 187 13.89 -9.83 -2.92
N CYS A 188 14.32 -10.51 -3.98
CA CYS A 188 13.69 -10.41 -5.30
C CYS A 188 12.20 -10.77 -5.32
N ALA A 189 11.78 -11.87 -4.67
CA ALA A 189 10.35 -12.22 -4.65
C ALA A 189 9.54 -11.21 -3.83
N THR A 190 10.06 -10.78 -2.68
CA THR A 190 9.47 -9.71 -1.86
C THR A 190 9.26 -8.44 -2.68
N ALA A 191 10.29 -8.00 -3.40
CA ALA A 191 10.23 -6.80 -4.21
C ALA A 191 9.18 -6.93 -5.32
N PHE A 192 9.13 -8.09 -5.99
CA PHE A 192 8.16 -8.35 -7.06
C PHE A 192 6.72 -8.32 -6.54
N VAL A 193 6.44 -8.99 -5.43
CA VAL A 193 5.10 -9.00 -4.79
C VAL A 193 4.72 -7.60 -4.33
N THR A 194 5.65 -6.87 -3.69
CA THR A 194 5.41 -5.49 -3.23
C THR A 194 5.09 -4.55 -4.40
N VAL A 195 5.78 -4.68 -5.54
CA VAL A 195 5.48 -3.88 -6.74
C VAL A 195 4.09 -4.23 -7.29
N PHE A 196 3.74 -5.52 -7.33
CA PHE A 196 2.41 -5.96 -7.75
C PHE A 196 1.30 -5.38 -6.85
N GLU A 197 1.50 -5.38 -5.53
CA GLU A 197 0.55 -4.79 -4.58
C GLU A 197 0.38 -3.27 -4.77
N ILE A 198 1.49 -2.55 -5.00
CA ILE A 198 1.44 -1.11 -5.33
C ILE A 198 0.62 -0.89 -6.61
N LEU A 199 0.81 -1.72 -7.65
CA LEU A 199 0.03 -1.62 -8.89
C LEU A 199 -1.46 -1.87 -8.66
N VAL A 200 -1.81 -2.86 -7.83
CA VAL A 200 -3.20 -3.10 -7.42
C VAL A 200 -3.79 -1.89 -6.70
N LEU A 201 -3.05 -1.29 -5.77
CA LEU A 201 -3.49 -0.08 -5.03
C LEU A 201 -3.67 1.12 -5.96
N VAL A 202 -2.78 1.33 -6.93
CA VAL A 202 -2.92 2.38 -7.96
C VAL A 202 -4.17 2.14 -8.80
N PHE A 203 -4.41 0.90 -9.21
CA PHE A 203 -5.60 0.53 -9.99
C PHE A 203 -6.90 0.75 -9.20
N ILE A 204 -6.94 0.35 -7.93
CA ILE A 204 -8.08 0.57 -7.03
C ILE A 204 -8.32 2.07 -6.82
N SER A 205 -7.27 2.86 -6.60
CA SER A 205 -7.38 4.30 -6.42
C SER A 205 -7.93 4.99 -7.68
N PHE A 206 -7.51 4.53 -8.87
CA PHE A 206 -8.06 5.00 -10.14
C PHE A 206 -9.56 4.66 -10.27
N LEU A 207 -9.97 3.45 -9.89
CA LEU A 207 -11.39 3.06 -9.89
C LEU A 207 -12.21 3.91 -8.92
N TYR A 208 -11.67 4.21 -7.73
CA TYR A 208 -12.32 5.09 -6.76
C TYR A 208 -12.57 6.47 -7.36
N GLN A 209 -11.53 7.11 -7.93
CA GLN A 209 -11.67 8.43 -8.56
C GLN A 209 -12.69 8.42 -9.70
N LYS A 210 -12.71 7.36 -10.52
CA LYS A 210 -13.67 7.22 -11.62
C LYS A 210 -15.11 7.10 -11.12
N ASP A 211 -15.35 6.33 -10.06
CA ASP A 211 -16.69 6.16 -9.48
C ASP A 211 -17.14 7.40 -8.67
N ASP A 212 -16.20 8.12 -8.04
CA ASP A 212 -16.47 9.35 -7.30
C ASP A 212 -16.86 10.50 -8.25
N LYS A 213 -16.15 10.66 -9.39
CA LYS A 213 -16.55 11.56 -10.48
C LYS A 213 -17.95 11.28 -11.02
N LYS A 214 -18.39 10.01 -10.99
CA LYS A 214 -19.76 9.61 -11.38
C LYS A 214 -20.78 9.78 -10.26
N TYR A 215 -20.42 10.43 -9.16
CA TYR A 215 -21.28 10.69 -8.00
C TYR A 215 -21.87 9.43 -7.34
N LYS A 216 -21.23 8.26 -7.53
CA LYS A 216 -21.74 6.98 -7.01
C LYS A 216 -21.69 6.86 -5.50
N PHE A 217 -20.95 7.73 -4.82
CA PHE A 217 -20.78 7.72 -3.36
C PHE A 217 -21.66 8.77 -2.62
N LYS A 218 -22.52 9.53 -3.31
CA LYS A 218 -23.26 10.65 -2.69
C LYS A 218 -24.38 10.23 -1.73
N LYS A 219 -25.06 9.09 -1.94
CA LYS A 219 -26.02 8.51 -0.97
C LYS A 219 -26.13 6.99 -1.16
N PRO A 220 -26.00 6.18 -0.09
CA PRO A 220 -26.26 4.75 -0.17
C PRO A 220 -27.75 4.51 -0.43
N LYS A 221 -28.10 3.54 -1.29
CA LYS A 221 -29.51 3.24 -1.60
C LYS A 221 -30.22 2.52 -0.44
N PHE A 222 -29.48 1.79 0.38
CA PHE A 222 -29.93 1.07 1.58
C PHE A 222 -28.69 0.64 2.39
N LEU A 223 -28.67 0.71 3.73
CA LEU A 223 -27.69 0.06 4.63
C LEU A 223 -26.22 0.06 4.15
N PHE A 224 -25.69 1.22 3.76
CA PHE A 224 -24.31 1.42 3.26
C PHE A 224 -23.97 0.78 1.89
N PHE A 225 -24.93 0.23 1.13
CA PHE A 225 -24.68 -0.35 -0.19
C PHE A 225 -24.46 0.73 -1.27
N TYR A 226 -23.26 0.76 -1.85
CA TYR A 226 -22.98 1.53 -3.06
C TYR A 226 -22.83 0.63 -4.30
N ASN A 227 -23.42 1.05 -5.42
CA ASN A 227 -23.24 0.39 -6.72
C ASN A 227 -21.96 0.92 -7.39
N SER A 228 -20.82 0.42 -6.95
CA SER A 228 -19.50 0.88 -7.33
C SER A 228 -18.61 -0.29 -7.73
N ASN A 229 -18.00 -0.19 -8.92
CA ASN A 229 -17.04 -1.19 -9.40
C ASN A 229 -15.82 -1.22 -8.47
N PHE A 230 -15.45 -0.06 -7.94
CA PHE A 230 -14.42 0.08 -6.93
C PHE A 230 -14.74 -0.75 -5.67
N ILE A 231 -15.96 -0.66 -5.12
CA ILE A 231 -16.34 -1.46 -3.94
C ILE A 231 -16.30 -2.94 -4.24
N TYR A 232 -16.87 -3.39 -5.37
CA TYR A 232 -16.91 -4.81 -5.70
C TYR A 232 -15.50 -5.41 -5.85
N ILE A 233 -14.59 -4.71 -6.52
CA ILE A 233 -13.21 -5.16 -6.72
C ILE A 233 -12.45 -5.16 -5.38
N LEU A 234 -12.59 -4.11 -4.57
CA LEU A 234 -11.93 -4.04 -3.27
C LEU A 234 -12.44 -5.11 -2.29
N THR A 235 -13.74 -5.40 -2.31
CA THR A 235 -14.33 -6.51 -1.55
C THR A 235 -13.73 -7.85 -1.97
N LEU A 236 -13.60 -8.13 -3.26
CA LEU A 236 -13.02 -9.39 -3.74
C LEU A 236 -11.56 -9.57 -3.30
N ILE A 237 -10.77 -8.48 -3.34
CA ILE A 237 -9.37 -8.51 -2.89
C ILE A 237 -9.29 -8.73 -1.39
N SER A 238 -10.07 -7.99 -0.60
CA SER A 238 -10.16 -8.19 0.85
C SER A 238 -10.60 -9.61 1.21
N PHE A 239 -11.59 -10.13 0.50
CA PHE A 239 -12.07 -11.50 0.67
C PHE A 239 -10.99 -12.51 0.34
N ALA A 240 -10.25 -12.35 -0.77
CA ALA A 240 -9.20 -13.28 -1.15
C ALA A 240 -8.10 -13.38 -0.08
N ILE A 241 -7.70 -12.26 0.51
CA ILE A 241 -6.70 -12.22 1.59
C ILE A 241 -7.22 -12.96 2.84
N LEU A 242 -8.44 -12.64 3.29
CA LEU A 242 -9.01 -13.26 4.48
C LEU A 242 -9.35 -14.74 4.26
N ALA A 243 -9.85 -15.11 3.08
CA ALA A 243 -10.14 -16.49 2.71
C ALA A 243 -8.88 -17.34 2.66
N PHE A 244 -7.76 -16.80 2.15
CA PHE A 244 -6.47 -17.48 2.17
C PHE A 244 -6.00 -17.73 3.61
N ALA A 245 -6.11 -16.73 4.49
CA ALA A 245 -5.78 -16.89 5.91
C ALA A 245 -6.68 -17.93 6.60
N ALA A 246 -7.99 -17.87 6.37
CA ALA A 246 -8.96 -18.81 6.95
C ALA A 246 -8.77 -20.25 6.43
N PHE A 247 -8.43 -20.42 5.15
CA PHE A 247 -8.08 -21.72 4.57
C PHE A 247 -6.84 -22.33 5.23
N ARG A 248 -5.79 -21.52 5.45
CA ARG A 248 -4.57 -21.96 6.16
C ARG A 248 -4.85 -22.36 7.61
N LEU A 249 -5.84 -21.74 8.24
CA LEU A 249 -6.31 -22.05 9.60
C LEU A 249 -7.34 -23.20 9.64
N ASN A 250 -7.57 -23.92 8.54
CA ASN A 250 -8.52 -25.03 8.44
C ASN A 250 -9.98 -24.67 8.84
N TYR A 251 -10.39 -23.42 8.63
CA TYR A 251 -11.79 -23.06 8.79
C TYR A 251 -12.68 -23.75 7.73
N GLY A 252 -13.88 -24.14 8.13
CA GLY A 252 -14.84 -24.75 7.22
C GLY A 252 -15.28 -23.79 6.09
N TRP A 253 -15.63 -24.34 4.93
CA TRP A 253 -16.05 -23.58 3.75
C TRP A 253 -17.16 -22.55 4.02
N GLY A 254 -18.10 -22.85 4.92
CA GLY A 254 -19.15 -21.91 5.33
C GLY A 254 -18.62 -20.67 6.07
N ALA A 255 -17.58 -20.83 6.90
CA ALA A 255 -16.91 -19.73 7.58
C ALA A 255 -16.03 -18.94 6.61
N ILE A 256 -15.41 -19.60 5.63
CA ILE A 256 -14.69 -18.90 4.55
C ILE A 256 -15.69 -18.04 3.76
N LEU A 257 -16.84 -18.58 3.37
CA LEU A 257 -17.83 -17.84 2.59
C LEU A 257 -18.42 -16.64 3.35
N SER A 258 -18.59 -16.74 4.68
CA SER A 258 -19.09 -15.62 5.50
C SER A 258 -18.12 -14.43 5.55
N LEU A 259 -16.81 -14.66 5.32
CA LEU A 259 -15.82 -13.58 5.19
C LEU A 259 -16.09 -12.68 3.98
N LEU A 260 -16.76 -13.17 2.93
CA LEU A 260 -17.13 -12.34 1.79
C LEU A 260 -18.11 -11.23 2.22
N LEU A 261 -19.11 -11.58 3.02
CA LEU A 261 -20.07 -10.63 3.56
C LEU A 261 -19.40 -9.65 4.53
N LEU A 262 -18.45 -10.14 5.34
CA LEU A 262 -17.69 -9.32 6.28
C LEU A 262 -16.78 -8.33 5.56
N SER A 263 -16.04 -8.78 4.54
CA SER A 263 -15.25 -7.92 3.64
C SER A 263 -16.12 -6.88 2.95
N TYR A 264 -17.29 -7.27 2.43
CA TYR A 264 -18.20 -6.32 1.80
C TYR A 264 -18.65 -5.25 2.77
N THR A 265 -19.08 -5.65 3.98
CA THR A 265 -19.52 -4.73 5.03
C THR A 265 -18.40 -3.79 5.46
N GLY A 266 -17.19 -4.32 5.69
CA GLY A 266 -16.02 -3.53 6.10
C GLY A 266 -15.61 -2.49 5.06
N VAL A 267 -15.60 -2.86 3.77
CA VAL A 267 -15.29 -1.92 2.68
C VAL A 267 -16.34 -0.80 2.57
N ASN A 268 -17.64 -1.14 2.63
CA ASN A 268 -18.70 -0.13 2.58
C ASN A 268 -18.64 0.81 3.80
N LEU A 269 -18.33 0.29 4.98
CA LEU A 269 -18.16 1.09 6.19
C LEU A 269 -16.98 2.06 6.06
N ALA A 270 -15.86 1.60 5.49
CA ALA A 270 -14.69 2.45 5.25
C ALA A 270 -15.01 3.60 4.27
N VAL A 271 -15.76 3.31 3.20
CA VAL A 271 -16.23 4.34 2.25
C VAL A 271 -17.22 5.30 2.90
N PHE A 272 -18.09 4.81 3.78
CA PHE A 272 -19.03 5.67 4.50
C PHE A 272 -18.33 6.69 5.39
N PHE A 273 -17.21 6.31 6.02
CA PHE A 273 -16.42 7.22 6.87
C PHE A 273 -15.36 8.01 6.11
N LYS A 274 -15.37 8.04 4.76
CA LYS A 274 -14.37 8.74 3.95
C LYS A 274 -14.21 10.23 4.32
N ASP A 275 -15.31 10.89 4.69
CA ASP A 275 -15.35 12.31 5.02
C ASP A 275 -14.88 12.60 6.46
N ARG A 276 -14.61 11.56 7.26
CA ARG A 276 -14.06 11.66 8.62
C ARG A 276 -12.86 10.74 8.80
N PRO A 277 -11.72 11.04 8.14
CA PRO A 277 -10.57 10.14 8.09
C PRO A 277 -10.06 9.75 9.49
N ASN A 278 -10.06 10.65 10.46
CA ASN A 278 -9.60 10.35 11.83
C ASN A 278 -10.50 9.32 12.55
N LEU A 279 -11.82 9.37 12.32
CA LEU A 279 -12.76 8.42 12.92
C LEU A 279 -12.74 7.08 12.18
N ALA A 280 -12.62 7.12 10.85
CA ALA A 280 -12.41 5.93 10.02
C ALA A 280 -11.14 5.17 10.47
N ILE A 281 -10.01 5.89 10.63
CA ILE A 281 -8.74 5.35 11.09
C ILE A 281 -8.89 4.78 12.50
N GLY A 282 -9.58 5.47 13.42
CA GLY A 282 -9.83 4.98 14.78
C GLY A 282 -10.63 3.67 14.80
N VAL A 283 -11.74 3.60 14.05
CA VAL A 283 -12.60 2.41 13.98
C VAL A 283 -11.89 1.24 13.28
N LEU A 284 -11.19 1.50 12.17
CA LEU A 284 -10.38 0.49 11.48
C LEU A 284 -9.25 -0.02 12.37
N SER A 285 -8.54 0.86 13.08
CA SER A 285 -7.49 0.49 14.02
C SER A 285 -8.04 -0.39 15.15
N CYS A 286 -9.19 -0.03 15.75
CA CYS A 286 -9.84 -0.87 16.76
C CYS A 286 -10.28 -2.24 16.22
N LEU A 287 -10.86 -2.31 15.02
CA LEU A 287 -11.26 -3.58 14.39
C LEU A 287 -10.05 -4.46 14.08
N VAL A 288 -8.97 -3.84 13.59
CA VAL A 288 -7.70 -4.50 13.27
C VAL A 288 -7.04 -5.07 14.53
N VAL A 289 -7.04 -4.32 15.64
CA VAL A 289 -6.54 -4.77 16.95
C VAL A 289 -7.44 -5.86 17.54
N ALA A 290 -8.76 -5.75 17.42
CA ALA A 290 -9.70 -6.77 17.89
C ALA A 290 -9.55 -8.09 17.12
N LEU A 291 -9.40 -8.02 15.79
CA LEU A 291 -9.09 -9.18 14.95
C LEU A 291 -7.73 -9.79 15.30
N PHE A 292 -6.71 -8.96 15.58
CA PHE A 292 -5.41 -9.41 16.04
C PHE A 292 -5.52 -10.23 17.34
N ILE A 293 -6.23 -9.71 18.34
CA ILE A 293 -6.41 -10.39 19.63
C ILE A 293 -7.19 -11.70 19.43
N ALA A 294 -8.30 -11.66 18.67
CA ALA A 294 -9.14 -12.84 18.43
C ALA A 294 -8.37 -13.97 17.71
N LEU A 295 -7.49 -13.63 16.77
CA LEU A 295 -6.76 -14.61 15.97
C LEU A 295 -5.50 -15.15 16.68
N ASN A 296 -4.89 -14.37 17.58
CA ASN A 296 -3.80 -14.84 18.45
C ASN A 296 -4.23 -15.92 19.45
N ILE A 297 -5.51 -15.99 19.80
CA ILE A 297 -6.05 -17.04 20.68
C ILE A 297 -6.10 -18.40 19.96
N VAL A 298 -6.13 -18.42 18.62
CA VAL A 298 -6.49 -19.61 17.83
C VAL A 298 -5.29 -20.26 17.12
N SER A 299 -4.22 -19.53 16.80
CA SER A 299 -3.13 -20.05 15.94
C SER A 299 -1.87 -20.48 16.71
N SER A 300 -1.30 -21.64 16.37
CA SER A 300 0.00 -22.13 16.87
C SER A 300 1.20 -21.55 16.12
N ASP A 301 1.00 -21.06 14.89
CA ASP A 301 2.06 -20.49 14.03
C ASP A 301 2.00 -18.95 14.04
N PHE A 302 2.55 -18.37 15.11
CA PHE A 302 2.52 -16.94 15.39
C PHE A 302 3.15 -16.07 14.27
N SER A 303 4.23 -16.52 13.62
CA SER A 303 5.02 -15.70 12.69
C SER A 303 4.35 -15.47 11.33
N GLU A 304 3.82 -16.51 10.68
CA GLU A 304 3.15 -16.38 9.37
C GLU A 304 1.84 -15.59 9.49
N PHE A 305 1.09 -15.84 10.57
CA PHE A 305 -0.16 -15.11 10.82
C PHE A 305 0.10 -13.63 11.10
N PHE A 306 1.10 -13.31 11.93
CA PHE A 306 1.52 -11.94 12.20
C PHE A 306 1.91 -11.20 10.91
N ALA A 307 2.60 -11.89 10.00
CA ALA A 307 2.98 -11.33 8.70
C ALA A 307 1.77 -11.03 7.81
N LEU A 308 0.80 -11.96 7.69
CA LEU A 308 -0.45 -11.74 6.96
C LEU A 308 -1.26 -10.57 7.53
N TRP A 309 -1.28 -10.43 8.86
CA TRP A 309 -1.97 -9.32 9.52
C TRP A 309 -1.30 -7.97 9.25
N MET A 310 0.04 -7.90 9.33
CA MET A 310 0.78 -6.69 8.94
C MET A 310 0.55 -6.31 7.48
N LEU A 311 0.45 -7.29 6.58
CA LEU A 311 0.14 -7.07 5.16
C LEU A 311 -1.27 -6.51 4.97
N PHE A 312 -2.26 -7.04 5.71
CA PHE A 312 -3.61 -6.48 5.69
C PHE A 312 -3.63 -5.02 6.19
N CYS A 313 -2.93 -4.73 7.28
CA CYS A 313 -2.80 -3.38 7.82
C CYS A 313 -2.15 -2.40 6.84
N SER A 314 -1.06 -2.79 6.18
CA SER A 314 -0.39 -1.95 5.19
C SER A 314 -1.28 -1.65 3.99
N PHE A 315 -2.04 -2.64 3.52
CA PHE A 315 -2.99 -2.49 2.42
C PHE A 315 -4.12 -1.52 2.79
N MET A 316 -4.70 -1.65 3.99
CA MET A 316 -5.75 -0.75 4.47
C MET A 316 -5.25 0.68 4.68
N LEU A 317 -4.06 0.87 5.25
CA LEU A 317 -3.44 2.19 5.38
C LEU A 317 -3.20 2.84 4.02
N SER A 318 -2.65 2.09 3.06
CA SER A 318 -2.41 2.56 1.69
C SER A 318 -3.72 2.93 0.99
N PHE A 319 -4.76 2.15 1.19
CA PHE A 319 -6.09 2.43 0.67
C PHE A 319 -6.68 3.73 1.26
N MET A 320 -6.62 3.90 2.58
CA MET A 320 -7.08 5.11 3.25
C MET A 320 -6.34 6.35 2.75
N LEU A 321 -5.03 6.24 2.51
CA LEU A 321 -4.24 7.30 1.87
C LEU A 321 -4.70 7.60 0.44
N GLY A 322 -5.06 6.57 -0.33
CA GLY A 322 -5.63 6.73 -1.67
C GLY A 322 -6.90 7.58 -1.66
N VAL A 323 -7.79 7.33 -0.69
CA VAL A 323 -9.11 7.99 -0.58
C VAL A 323 -9.08 9.35 0.12
N ALA A 324 -8.22 9.54 1.11
CA ALA A 324 -8.23 10.75 1.94
C ALA A 324 -7.93 12.04 1.13
N SER A 325 -8.64 13.12 1.44
CA SER A 325 -8.36 14.46 0.92
C SER A 325 -7.18 15.07 1.66
N ILE A 326 -6.00 15.07 1.03
CA ILE A 326 -4.75 15.57 1.62
C ILE A 326 -4.54 17.04 1.22
N LYS A 327 -4.28 17.88 2.22
CA LYS A 327 -3.93 19.30 2.04
C LYS A 327 -2.42 19.52 1.87
N GLU A 328 -1.61 18.81 2.66
CA GLU A 328 -0.15 18.96 2.67
C GLU A 328 0.59 17.62 2.57
N THR A 329 1.78 17.62 1.97
CA THR A 329 2.59 16.41 1.81
C THR A 329 3.07 15.83 3.15
N ARG A 330 3.32 16.67 4.14
CA ARG A 330 3.79 16.26 5.47
C ARG A 330 2.82 15.30 6.15
N ASP A 331 1.52 15.60 6.10
CA ASP A 331 0.45 14.83 6.75
C ASP A 331 0.36 13.38 6.25
N PHE A 332 0.79 13.14 5.01
CA PHE A 332 0.70 11.82 4.39
C PHE A 332 2.02 11.08 4.32
N SER A 333 3.14 11.80 4.25
CA SER A 333 4.48 11.22 4.11
C SER A 333 4.75 10.13 5.16
N PHE A 334 4.44 10.40 6.43
CA PHE A 334 4.66 9.46 7.53
C PHE A 334 3.83 8.17 7.38
N ILE A 335 2.54 8.31 7.08
CA ILE A 335 1.63 7.17 6.92
C ILE A 335 2.04 6.35 5.68
N PHE A 336 2.46 7.01 4.60
CA PHE A 336 2.90 6.36 3.37
C PHE A 336 4.14 5.51 3.59
N TYR A 337 5.18 6.08 4.22
CA TYR A 337 6.39 5.33 4.53
C TYR A 337 6.10 4.17 5.49
N THR A 338 5.22 4.38 6.48
CA THR A 338 4.78 3.32 7.40
C THR A 338 4.11 2.18 6.65
N ALA A 339 3.20 2.48 5.72
CA ALA A 339 2.51 1.47 4.92
C ALA A 339 3.49 0.69 4.03
N ILE A 340 4.43 1.37 3.35
CA ILE A 340 5.45 0.71 2.52
C ILE A 340 6.36 -0.19 3.35
N ILE A 341 6.85 0.28 4.50
CA ILE A 341 7.72 -0.51 5.38
C ILE A 341 6.99 -1.77 5.86
N LEU A 342 5.74 -1.64 6.31
CA LEU A 342 4.94 -2.79 6.73
C LEU A 342 4.74 -3.79 5.59
N MET A 343 4.51 -3.31 4.37
CA MET A 343 4.35 -4.16 3.18
C MET A 343 5.64 -4.91 2.84
N ILE A 344 6.79 -4.24 2.83
CA ILE A 344 8.10 -4.88 2.59
C ILE A 344 8.43 -5.90 3.67
N VAL A 345 8.21 -5.56 4.94
CA VAL A 345 8.50 -6.45 6.08
C VAL A 345 7.59 -7.68 6.02
N SER A 346 6.28 -7.50 5.90
CA SER A 346 5.32 -8.62 5.82
C SER A 346 5.60 -9.54 4.63
N ASN A 347 5.84 -8.98 3.44
CA ASN A 347 6.20 -9.78 2.28
C ASN A 347 7.52 -10.53 2.46
N SER A 348 8.50 -9.93 3.16
CA SER A 348 9.75 -10.62 3.47
C SER A 348 9.53 -11.81 4.40
N LEU A 349 8.70 -11.66 5.43
CA LEU A 349 8.37 -12.76 6.35
C LEU A 349 7.65 -13.90 5.63
N LEU A 350 6.75 -13.59 4.68
CA LEU A 350 5.96 -14.59 3.96
C LEU A 350 6.73 -15.30 2.84
N PHE A 351 7.54 -14.56 2.08
CA PHE A 351 8.07 -15.05 0.80
C PHE A 351 9.57 -15.37 0.82
N VAL A 352 10.31 -15.11 1.90
CA VAL A 352 11.78 -15.36 1.91
C VAL A 352 12.14 -16.82 1.66
N LYS A 353 11.40 -17.78 2.24
CA LYS A 353 11.62 -19.23 2.00
C LYS A 353 11.33 -19.60 0.56
N TYR A 354 10.27 -19.03 0.01
CA TYR A 354 9.90 -19.22 -1.39
C TYR A 354 10.97 -18.67 -2.33
N SER A 355 11.54 -17.48 -2.06
CA SER A 355 12.71 -16.96 -2.78
C SER A 355 13.88 -17.93 -2.72
N ALA A 356 14.21 -18.41 -1.51
CA ALA A 356 15.33 -19.32 -1.31
C ALA A 356 15.18 -20.61 -2.13
N LYS A 357 13.97 -21.17 -2.16
CA LYS A 357 13.64 -22.38 -2.92
C LYS A 357 13.66 -22.16 -4.43
N ILE A 358 13.06 -21.07 -4.94
CA ILE A 358 13.04 -20.73 -6.38
C ILE A 358 14.47 -20.57 -6.91
N PHE A 359 15.28 -19.77 -6.22
CA PHE A 359 16.64 -19.46 -6.68
C PHE A 359 17.64 -20.57 -6.30
N ASN A 360 17.19 -21.67 -5.72
CA ASN A 360 18.02 -22.78 -5.23
C ASN A 360 19.12 -22.34 -4.26
N ILE A 361 18.86 -21.28 -3.52
CA ILE A 361 19.74 -20.79 -2.46
C ILE A 361 19.70 -21.79 -1.31
N GLY A 362 18.52 -22.20 -0.86
CA GLY A 362 18.30 -23.08 0.28
C GLY A 362 16.84 -23.51 0.37
N ASP A 363 16.47 -24.23 1.43
CA ASP A 363 15.13 -24.81 1.62
C ASP A 363 14.72 -25.77 0.47
N VAL A 364 15.72 -26.49 -0.07
CA VAL A 364 15.53 -27.50 -1.12
C VAL A 364 15.75 -28.88 -0.54
N ASP A 365 14.71 -29.70 -0.60
CA ASP A 365 14.80 -31.12 -0.22
C ASP A 365 15.31 -31.93 -1.41
N TYR A 366 16.44 -32.62 -1.20
CA TYR A 366 17.02 -33.52 -2.19
C TYR A 366 16.58 -34.95 -1.91
N LYS A 367 16.03 -35.58 -2.95
CA LYS A 367 15.80 -37.02 -2.98
C LYS A 367 17.12 -37.77 -2.79
N PHE A 368 18.16 -37.36 -3.52
CA PHE A 368 19.54 -37.76 -3.26
C PHE A 368 20.56 -36.76 -3.78
N LEU A 369 21.74 -36.75 -3.17
CA LEU A 369 22.96 -36.09 -3.66
C LEU A 369 24.02 -37.15 -3.97
N LEU A 370 24.65 -37.06 -5.13
CA LEU A 370 25.79 -37.88 -5.49
C LEU A 370 27.07 -37.07 -5.29
N VAL A 371 27.99 -37.57 -4.49
CA VAL A 371 29.18 -36.86 -4.04
C VAL A 371 30.43 -37.70 -4.38
N ASP A 372 31.53 -37.05 -4.71
CA ASP A 372 32.83 -37.71 -4.87
C ASP A 372 33.26 -38.39 -3.56
N LYS A 373 33.77 -39.62 -3.68
CA LYS A 373 34.24 -40.42 -2.52
C LYS A 373 35.31 -39.73 -1.68
N SER A 374 36.08 -38.80 -2.26
CA SER A 374 37.05 -37.98 -1.52
C SER A 374 36.41 -37.10 -0.44
N ALA A 375 35.09 -36.83 -0.52
CA ALA A 375 34.35 -36.07 0.48
C ALA A 375 33.74 -36.94 1.59
N LEU A 376 33.96 -38.27 1.60
CA LEU A 376 33.42 -39.18 2.62
C LEU A 376 33.78 -38.73 4.04
N ASN A 377 35.00 -38.22 4.24
CA ASN A 377 35.47 -37.74 5.54
C ASN A 377 34.77 -36.44 6.01
N ALA A 378 34.14 -35.69 5.11
CA ALA A 378 33.39 -34.48 5.43
C ALA A 378 31.92 -34.79 5.78
N LEU A 379 31.45 -36.02 5.52
CA LEU A 379 30.11 -36.45 5.88
C LEU A 379 30.06 -36.82 7.38
N PRO A 380 28.96 -36.48 8.08
CA PRO A 380 28.73 -36.96 9.43
C PRO A 380 28.77 -38.50 9.51
N LYS A 381 29.46 -39.03 10.52
CA LYS A 381 29.55 -40.48 10.73
C LYS A 381 28.17 -41.11 10.94
N SER A 382 27.29 -40.39 11.63
CA SER A 382 25.90 -40.77 11.91
C SER A 382 25.05 -41.03 10.65
N LEU A 383 25.41 -40.43 9.51
CA LEU A 383 24.74 -40.58 8.21
C LEU A 383 25.15 -41.87 7.49
N CYS A 384 26.39 -42.33 7.71
CA CYS A 384 26.99 -43.48 7.04
C CYS A 384 27.11 -44.72 7.96
N GLU A 385 26.80 -44.58 9.25
CA GLU A 385 26.72 -45.70 10.20
C GLU A 385 25.40 -46.45 10.01
N ALA A 386 25.51 -47.75 9.69
CA ALA A 386 24.38 -48.62 9.39
C ALA A 386 23.36 -48.64 10.54
N LYS A 387 22.17 -48.07 10.30
CA LYS A 387 20.95 -48.38 11.04
C LYS A 387 20.00 -49.14 10.12
N ASP A 388 19.23 -50.04 10.73
CA ASP A 388 18.52 -51.18 10.15
C ASP A 388 17.89 -51.02 8.75
N LYS A 389 17.78 -52.17 8.08
CA LYS A 389 17.55 -52.46 6.64
C LYS A 389 16.38 -51.79 5.89
N GLU A 390 15.71 -50.77 6.42
CA GLU A 390 14.55 -50.18 5.72
C GLU A 390 14.74 -48.77 5.14
N GLN A 391 15.85 -48.07 5.40
CA GLN A 391 16.24 -46.88 4.64
C GLN A 391 17.72 -46.54 4.90
N MET A 392 18.64 -47.00 4.05
CA MET A 392 20.05 -46.59 4.17
C MET A 392 20.17 -45.10 3.79
N PRO A 393 20.62 -44.21 4.69
CA PRO A 393 20.78 -42.79 4.38
C PRO A 393 21.95 -42.51 3.43
N CYS A 394 22.81 -43.50 3.20
CA CYS A 394 24.01 -43.40 2.40
C CYS A 394 24.31 -44.73 1.68
N GLU A 395 24.59 -44.66 0.38
CA GLU A 395 25.07 -45.75 -0.47
C GLU A 395 26.47 -45.40 -0.99
N ILE A 396 27.47 -46.23 -0.70
CA ILE A 396 28.86 -46.02 -1.11
C ILE A 396 29.17 -46.92 -2.30
N ASP A 397 29.54 -46.31 -3.43
CA ASP A 397 30.04 -46.96 -4.64
C ASP A 397 31.58 -46.82 -4.74
N GLU A 398 32.22 -47.45 -5.73
CA GLU A 398 33.67 -47.43 -5.92
C GLU A 398 34.23 -46.00 -6.05
N LYS A 399 33.49 -45.10 -6.72
CA LYS A 399 33.92 -43.73 -7.05
C LYS A 399 33.07 -42.62 -6.42
N ALA A 400 31.86 -42.92 -5.95
CA ALA A 400 30.91 -41.93 -5.49
C ALA A 400 30.11 -42.39 -4.27
N VAL A 401 29.52 -41.44 -3.57
CA VAL A 401 28.71 -41.64 -2.37
C VAL A 401 27.36 -40.98 -2.63
N LYS A 402 26.27 -41.75 -2.50
CA LYS A 402 24.91 -41.28 -2.70
C LYS A 402 24.23 -41.13 -1.34
N ILE A 403 23.92 -39.89 -0.97
CA ILE A 403 23.28 -39.56 0.30
C ILE A 403 21.81 -39.18 0.08
N TYR A 404 20.93 -39.66 0.96
CA TYR A 404 19.47 -39.51 0.87
C TYR A 404 18.94 -38.68 2.04
N GLY A 405 17.78 -38.03 1.84
CA GLY A 405 17.10 -37.28 2.91
C GLY A 405 17.91 -36.08 3.39
N ILE A 406 18.48 -35.34 2.44
CA ILE A 406 19.27 -34.15 2.72
C ILE A 406 18.48 -32.92 2.30
N LYS A 407 18.40 -31.95 3.20
CA LYS A 407 17.86 -30.62 2.95
C LYS A 407 19.00 -29.62 2.79
N SER A 408 18.94 -28.80 1.75
CA SER A 408 19.86 -27.67 1.60
C SER A 408 19.46 -26.50 2.51
N LEU A 409 20.42 -26.00 3.28
CA LEU A 409 20.31 -24.74 4.02
C LEU A 409 20.87 -23.57 3.19
N CYS A 410 21.99 -23.78 2.51
CA CYS A 410 22.58 -22.82 1.57
C CYS A 410 23.42 -23.54 0.50
N ASN A 411 23.27 -23.21 -0.78
CA ASN A 411 24.05 -23.73 -1.90
C ASN A 411 24.91 -22.66 -2.57
N ILE A 412 24.99 -21.46 -1.99
CA ILE A 412 25.80 -20.36 -2.52
C ILE A 412 27.18 -20.39 -1.86
N GLY A 413 28.22 -20.08 -2.66
CA GLY A 413 29.60 -20.00 -2.22
C GLY A 413 30.36 -21.31 -2.45
N LYS A 414 31.51 -21.43 -1.78
CA LYS A 414 32.42 -22.57 -1.95
C LYS A 414 31.84 -23.88 -1.41
N PHE A 415 31.03 -23.80 -0.36
CA PHE A 415 30.46 -24.95 0.34
C PHE A 415 28.94 -25.00 0.19
N TYR A 416 28.40 -26.22 0.09
CA TYR A 416 27.00 -26.52 0.32
C TYR A 416 26.81 -26.76 1.81
N TYR A 417 25.88 -26.02 2.37
CA TYR A 417 25.47 -26.11 3.75
C TYR A 417 24.19 -26.93 3.81
N LEU A 418 24.27 -28.10 4.44
CA LEU A 418 23.29 -29.16 4.33
C LEU A 418 22.79 -29.58 5.72
N GLN A 419 21.57 -30.09 5.78
CA GLN A 419 20.97 -30.67 6.97
C GLN A 419 20.42 -32.06 6.66
N ALA A 420 20.79 -33.04 7.47
CA ALA A 420 20.24 -34.39 7.37
C ALA A 420 18.90 -34.51 8.10
N LYS A 421 18.12 -35.55 7.78
CA LYS A 421 16.83 -35.86 8.46
C LYS A 421 16.95 -35.97 9.98
N ASN A 422 18.11 -36.38 10.50
CA ASN A 422 18.38 -36.44 11.94
C ASN A 422 18.63 -35.06 12.59
N GLY A 423 18.57 -33.98 11.81
CA GLY A 423 18.77 -32.61 12.27
C GLY A 423 20.22 -32.12 12.22
N GLU A 424 21.18 -33.01 11.96
CA GLU A 424 22.61 -32.68 11.94
C GLU A 424 22.96 -31.82 10.71
N LYS A 425 23.72 -30.74 10.95
CA LYS A 425 24.10 -29.76 9.93
C LYS A 425 25.57 -29.92 9.60
N PHE A 426 25.93 -29.89 8.32
CA PHE A 426 27.31 -30.06 7.87
C PHE A 426 27.59 -29.29 6.58
N GLU A 427 28.88 -29.15 6.27
CA GLU A 427 29.38 -28.44 5.10
C GLU A 427 30.02 -29.41 4.12
N LEU A 428 29.74 -29.23 2.83
CA LEU A 428 30.28 -30.06 1.76
C LEU A 428 30.87 -29.16 0.67
N ASP A 429 32.10 -29.42 0.24
CA ASP A 429 32.69 -28.66 -0.87
C ASP A 429 31.84 -28.82 -2.14
N SER A 430 31.36 -27.71 -2.69
CA SER A 430 30.45 -27.73 -3.85
C SER A 430 31.06 -28.38 -5.08
N SER A 431 32.40 -28.34 -5.23
CA SER A 431 33.13 -29.02 -6.32
C SER A 431 33.07 -30.54 -6.23
N LYS A 432 32.73 -31.08 -5.05
CA LYS A 432 32.62 -32.52 -4.80
C LYS A 432 31.22 -33.06 -5.06
N VAL A 433 30.24 -32.21 -5.34
CA VAL A 433 28.88 -32.62 -5.71
C VAL A 433 28.85 -32.97 -7.19
N ILE A 434 28.67 -34.26 -7.50
CA ILE A 434 28.65 -34.79 -8.88
C ILE A 434 27.26 -34.58 -9.51
N SER A 435 26.19 -34.91 -8.77
CA SER A 435 24.82 -34.70 -9.25
C SER A 435 23.84 -34.55 -8.09
N ARG A 436 22.66 -34.00 -8.39
CA ARG A 436 21.60 -33.73 -7.40
C ARG A 436 20.23 -34.00 -8.01
N VAL A 437 19.36 -34.67 -7.26
CA VAL A 437 17.97 -34.90 -7.64
C VAL A 437 17.07 -34.34 -6.53
N LYS A 438 16.20 -33.40 -6.91
CA LYS A 438 15.22 -32.79 -6.00
C LYS A 438 14.02 -33.71 -5.82
N GLU A 439 13.32 -33.57 -4.70
CA GLU A 439 11.99 -34.19 -4.52
C GLU A 439 10.92 -33.57 -5.42
#